data_AF-A0A2A3EEG3-F1
#
_entry.id   AF-A0A2A3EEG3-F1
#
_cell.length_a   1.000
_cell.length_b   1.000
_cell.length_c   1.000
_cell.angle_alpha   90.00
_cell.angle_beta   90.00
_cell.angle_gamma   90.00
#
_symmetry.space_group_name_H-M   'P 1'
#
loop_
_entity.id
_entity.type
_entity.pdbx_description
1 polymer ?
#
loop_
_entity_poly.entity_id
_entity_poly.type
_entity_poly.pdbx_seq_one_letter_code
_entity_poly.pdbx_strand_id
1 'polypeptide(L)'
;MLSIEILKLSCSTSLTAINQKNKRIINNKIKLKIKSIKKCQKIGNLRSPMCSGSLNKKDAVWKSVVEPDLFWLFDSVLLSTSSLSRFKKDLAGFKVSHRMLAEMVRLSYQHRAFYCYVILSVWIFLLVAGMYKYIGIDEKSSMQARIIENDISIREFPRNLKIDVKTKKIFRFCNPPSEITTETEGKLDGNLTLGGILVFIRHGDRGPLAHIRNISLVNCGGDFSSIPELKNLYHNYVNFLQNVSSYSRTAWAQFLGPFHGFPMLPSNSKDCKIGQLTTLGIGQLLKTGIILKNAYYHKLNLGNNSISNKDIIVYSTRYRRTVQSAVALLYALLETDGFQNLAKITMQESQSYAFCNTDCACPAAEKFYKQYLKEMSDHLKSHPAVADLIRQASNAVFEIPDQAQMTDPNTLKDALLTYICHGASLPCIDFNTQRICVKTEHVTSLFTYTEWESKQVAKNNSRKKYGLLRAYGLLRNIVSYMLRIISEAKPKIVLYSGHDKTLEYLATALGIFSDKLTMPHYASRFVIEVYRINPKNENHVASDFYFRVVINGKDFTQKIPFCRNANFYSISYIERNEMEKRKDSKLCPIETIIRQLHDDYFGPFNATNFKDACTNHKYG
;
A
#
# COMPACT_ATOMS: atom_id res chain seq x y z
N MET A 1 37.33 -21.54 -21.75
CA MET A 1 38.29 -20.42 -21.57
C MET A 1 38.12 -19.28 -22.60
N LEU A 2 37.15 -19.35 -23.53
CA LEU A 2 36.81 -18.23 -24.45
C LEU A 2 35.65 -17.33 -23.99
N SER A 3 34.86 -17.72 -22.98
CA SER A 3 33.70 -16.93 -22.49
C SER A 3 34.07 -15.85 -21.46
N ILE A 4 35.32 -15.83 -20.97
CA ILE A 4 35.80 -14.85 -19.99
C ILE A 4 36.41 -13.62 -20.68
N GLU A 5 36.87 -13.72 -21.93
CA GLU A 5 37.41 -12.57 -22.66
C GLU A 5 36.33 -11.68 -23.30
N ILE A 6 35.19 -12.24 -23.71
CA ILE A 6 34.06 -11.44 -24.23
C ILE A 6 33.40 -10.60 -23.11
N LEU A 7 33.38 -11.10 -21.87
CA LEU A 7 32.91 -10.36 -20.68
C LEU A 7 33.86 -9.24 -20.24
N LYS A 8 35.18 -9.36 -20.50
CA LYS A 8 36.17 -8.31 -20.22
C LYS A 8 36.10 -7.14 -21.21
N LEU A 9 35.75 -7.39 -22.48
CA LEU A 9 35.66 -6.34 -23.49
C LEU A 9 34.36 -5.50 -23.41
N SER A 10 33.24 -6.07 -22.96
CA SER A 10 31.96 -5.31 -22.85
C SER A 10 31.88 -4.40 -21.61
N CYS A 11 32.63 -4.72 -20.55
CA CYS A 11 32.62 -3.95 -19.29
C CYS A 11 33.57 -2.74 -19.29
N SER A 12 34.64 -2.78 -20.11
CA SER A 12 35.65 -1.70 -20.18
C SER A 12 35.17 -0.45 -20.96
N THR A 13 34.31 -0.63 -21.97
CA THR A 13 33.81 0.47 -22.81
C THR A 13 32.63 1.24 -22.20
N SER A 14 31.86 0.65 -21.27
CA SER A 14 30.74 1.34 -20.60
C SER A 14 31.16 2.19 -19.39
N LEU A 15 32.22 1.82 -18.66
CA LEU A 15 32.63 2.54 -17.45
C LEU A 15 33.37 3.86 -17.72
N THR A 16 34.04 3.97 -18.86
CA THR A 16 34.81 5.18 -19.25
C THR A 16 33.91 6.31 -19.76
N ALA A 17 32.78 6.00 -20.42
CA ALA A 17 31.83 7.01 -20.90
C ALA A 17 30.96 7.64 -19.79
N ILE A 18 30.63 6.88 -18.74
CA ILE A 18 29.77 7.34 -17.64
C ILE A 18 30.51 8.31 -16.70
N ASN A 19 31.83 8.14 -16.54
CA ASN A 19 32.63 8.91 -15.59
C ASN A 19 33.00 10.33 -16.10
N GLN A 20 33.13 10.54 -17.42
CA GLN A 20 33.40 11.87 -17.98
C GLN A 20 32.16 12.78 -18.05
N LYS A 21 30.96 12.22 -18.32
CA LYS A 21 29.72 12.99 -18.46
C LYS A 21 29.26 13.59 -17.12
N ASN A 22 29.40 12.83 -16.03
CA ASN A 22 29.05 13.29 -14.68
C ASN A 22 30.04 14.32 -14.11
N LYS A 23 31.33 14.23 -14.43
CA LYS A 23 32.36 15.19 -13.99
C LYS A 23 32.16 16.58 -14.64
N ARG A 24 31.70 16.63 -15.90
CA ARG A 24 31.39 17.89 -16.62
C ARG A 24 30.14 18.60 -16.06
N ILE A 25 29.10 17.84 -15.69
CA ILE A 25 27.84 18.40 -15.15
C ILE A 25 28.05 18.98 -13.75
N ILE A 26 28.83 18.31 -12.91
CA ILE A 26 29.15 18.76 -11.55
C ILE A 26 30.03 20.02 -11.58
N ASN A 27 31.06 20.06 -12.45
CA ASN A 27 31.90 21.25 -12.60
C ASN A 27 31.14 22.47 -13.15
N ASN A 28 30.16 22.28 -14.05
CA ASN A 28 29.32 23.36 -14.54
C ASN A 28 28.35 23.90 -13.46
N LYS A 29 27.77 23.03 -12.63
CA LYS A 29 26.94 23.45 -11.48
C LYS A 29 27.73 24.20 -10.41
N ILE A 30 28.98 23.79 -10.15
CA ILE A 30 29.87 24.49 -9.21
C ILE A 30 30.30 25.85 -9.76
N LYS A 31 30.66 25.96 -11.04
CA LYS A 31 30.97 27.25 -11.69
C LYS A 31 29.79 28.23 -11.68
N LEU A 32 28.56 27.75 -11.91
CA LEU A 32 27.33 28.58 -11.86
C LEU A 32 27.04 29.10 -10.44
N LYS A 33 27.28 28.27 -9.41
CA LYS A 33 27.06 28.67 -8.01
C LYS A 33 28.12 29.66 -7.50
N ILE A 34 29.37 29.53 -7.94
CA ILE A 34 30.45 30.49 -7.65
C ILE A 34 30.21 31.84 -8.38
N LYS A 35 29.67 31.83 -9.61
CA LYS A 35 29.29 33.06 -10.33
C LYS A 35 28.13 33.80 -9.65
N SER A 36 27.18 33.08 -9.06
CA SER A 36 26.05 33.64 -8.30
C SER A 36 26.52 34.30 -6.99
N ILE A 37 27.41 33.65 -6.25
CA ILE A 37 27.97 34.19 -4.99
C ILE A 37 28.81 35.45 -5.23
N LYS A 38 29.60 35.50 -6.32
CA LYS A 38 30.34 36.71 -6.71
C LYS A 38 29.44 37.87 -7.19
N LYS A 39 28.20 37.58 -7.63
CA LYS A 39 27.22 38.60 -8.03
C LYS A 39 26.55 39.25 -6.81
N CYS A 40 26.37 38.51 -5.72
CA CYS A 40 25.88 39.06 -4.43
C CYS A 40 26.90 39.95 -3.70
N GLN A 41 28.20 39.77 -3.90
CA GLN A 41 29.23 40.61 -3.29
C GLN A 41 29.48 41.95 -4.02
N LYS A 42 28.90 42.17 -5.21
CA LYS A 42 29.17 43.35 -6.05
C LYS A 42 28.05 44.40 -6.04
N ILE A 43 26.95 44.16 -5.33
CA ILE A 43 25.82 45.09 -5.20
C ILE A 43 25.72 45.47 -3.71
N GLY A 44 26.50 46.47 -3.32
CA GLY A 44 26.43 47.06 -1.99
C GLY A 44 25.30 48.07 -1.93
N ASN A 45 24.18 47.72 -1.31
CA ASN A 45 23.57 48.57 -0.27
C ASN A 45 22.40 47.89 0.46
N LEU A 46 22.35 48.20 1.75
CA LEU A 46 21.57 47.66 2.86
C LEU A 46 20.04 47.70 2.71
N ARG A 47 19.37 46.54 2.91
CA ARG A 47 18.37 46.25 3.97
C ARG A 47 17.55 44.99 3.61
N SER A 48 17.93 43.81 4.13
CA SER A 48 17.04 42.64 4.24
C SER A 48 17.66 41.58 5.18
N PRO A 49 16.88 40.94 6.08
CA PRO A 49 17.40 40.00 7.08
C PRO A 49 17.64 38.62 6.45
N MET A 50 18.72 38.48 5.67
CA MET A 50 19.21 37.17 5.18
C MET A 50 20.73 36.98 5.31
N CYS A 51 21.38 37.81 6.14
CA CYS A 51 22.81 37.71 6.41
C CYS A 51 23.11 37.65 7.91
N SER A 52 22.60 36.63 8.60
CA SER A 52 23.16 36.18 9.88
C SER A 52 22.76 34.72 10.13
N GLY A 53 23.73 33.81 10.00
CA GLY A 53 23.50 32.39 10.28
C GLY A 53 24.58 31.48 9.69
N SER A 54 25.67 31.30 10.43
CA SER A 54 26.72 30.31 10.19
C SER A 54 26.13 28.90 10.20
N LEU A 55 26.35 28.12 9.12
CA LEU A 55 26.00 26.69 9.08
C LEU A 55 27.14 25.89 8.44
N ASN A 56 27.61 24.90 9.20
CA ASN A 56 28.73 24.02 8.92
C ASN A 56 28.62 23.30 7.56
N LYS A 57 29.73 23.26 6.84
CA LYS A 57 29.88 22.72 5.46
C LYS A 57 29.69 21.20 5.30
N LYS A 58 29.31 20.45 6.35
CA LYS A 58 29.11 18.98 6.28
C LYS A 58 27.64 18.53 6.34
N ASP A 59 26.70 19.38 6.75
CA ASP A 59 25.32 18.95 6.99
C ASP A 59 24.32 19.27 5.86
N ALA A 60 24.74 19.99 4.82
CA ALA A 60 23.84 20.50 3.78
C ALA A 60 23.64 19.58 2.55
N VAL A 61 24.24 18.38 2.52
CA VAL A 61 24.11 17.46 1.37
C VAL A 61 23.35 16.17 1.72
N TRP A 62 23.18 15.86 3.01
CA TRP A 62 22.57 14.60 3.44
C TRP A 62 21.08 14.67 3.85
N LYS A 63 20.45 15.86 3.80
CA LYS A 63 19.07 16.07 4.29
C LYS A 63 17.99 16.27 3.23
N SER A 64 18.25 16.04 1.94
CA SER A 64 17.26 16.31 0.88
C SER A 64 16.77 15.10 0.06
N VAL A 65 17.15 13.86 0.40
CA VAL A 65 16.73 12.67 -0.36
C VAL A 65 16.61 11.43 0.54
N VAL A 66 15.77 11.45 1.59
CA VAL A 66 15.36 10.21 2.28
C VAL A 66 13.97 10.43 2.94
N GLU A 67 12.97 9.64 2.51
CA GLU A 67 11.67 9.47 3.18
C GLU A 67 11.75 8.40 4.30
N PRO A 68 10.80 8.32 5.25
CA PRO A 68 11.03 7.87 6.63
C PRO A 68 11.20 6.36 6.91
N ASP A 69 11.25 5.48 5.91
CA ASP A 69 11.19 4.01 6.13
C ASP A 69 12.55 3.32 6.36
N LEU A 70 13.60 4.09 6.71
CA LEU A 70 14.97 3.57 6.88
C LEU A 70 15.56 3.78 8.29
N PHE A 71 14.75 4.18 9.27
CA PHE A 71 15.21 4.41 10.64
C PHE A 71 15.56 3.13 11.44
N TRP A 72 15.21 1.94 10.93
CA TRP A 72 15.37 0.67 11.66
C TRP A 72 16.73 -0.02 11.52
N LEU A 73 17.69 0.53 10.77
CA LEU A 73 18.98 -0.11 10.52
C LEU A 73 20.19 0.59 11.16
N PHE A 74 20.00 1.71 11.87
CA PHE A 74 21.12 2.50 12.41
C PHE A 74 21.27 2.53 13.94
N ASP A 75 20.29 2.04 14.71
CA ASP A 75 20.35 2.11 16.18
C ASP A 75 21.07 0.92 16.86
N SER A 76 21.45 -0.12 16.13
CA SER A 76 22.16 -1.28 16.71
C SER A 76 23.68 -1.15 16.79
N VAL A 77 24.27 -0.01 16.42
CA VAL A 77 25.75 0.18 16.37
C VAL A 77 26.26 1.28 17.32
N LEU A 78 25.40 1.93 18.11
CA LEU A 78 25.78 3.05 18.98
C LEU A 78 25.69 2.74 20.49
N LEU A 79 25.93 1.49 20.88
CA LEU A 79 26.12 1.06 22.27
C LEU A 79 27.43 0.28 22.44
N SER A 80 28.57 0.94 22.23
CA SER A 80 29.88 0.52 22.78
C SER A 80 30.97 1.57 22.49
N THR A 81 30.89 2.75 23.10
CA THR A 81 32.04 3.67 23.17
C THR A 81 32.14 4.34 24.54
N SER A 82 32.30 3.51 25.59
CA SER A 82 32.71 3.98 26.91
C SER A 82 33.93 3.19 27.39
N SER A 83 35.03 3.21 26.62
CA SER A 83 36.34 2.74 27.09
C SER A 83 37.50 3.24 26.23
N LEU A 84 37.60 4.56 26.00
CA LEU A 84 38.75 5.13 25.29
C LEU A 84 39.19 6.50 25.84
N SER A 85 39.17 6.66 27.17
CA SER A 85 39.73 7.82 27.87
C SER A 85 40.91 7.49 28.79
N ARG A 86 41.45 6.27 28.72
CA ARG A 86 42.52 5.80 29.63
C ARG A 86 43.71 5.15 28.91
N PHE A 87 44.14 5.72 27.78
CA PHE A 87 45.33 5.27 27.04
C PHE A 87 46.04 6.42 26.30
N LYS A 88 46.18 7.57 26.97
CA LYS A 88 46.87 8.76 26.41
C LYS A 88 47.84 9.43 27.39
N LYS A 89 48.47 8.64 28.24
CA LYS A 89 49.70 8.97 28.96
C LYS A 89 50.60 7.74 28.84
N ASP A 90 51.89 7.96 28.67
CA ASP A 90 52.96 6.98 28.45
C ASP A 90 53.28 6.69 26.98
N LEU A 91 54.05 7.59 26.37
CA LEU A 91 55.21 7.26 25.51
C LEU A 91 55.83 8.57 25.02
N ALA A 92 56.71 9.13 25.84
CA ALA A 92 57.69 10.14 25.45
C ALA A 92 59.04 9.43 25.24
N GLY A 93 59.70 9.70 24.11
CA GLY A 93 61.12 9.43 23.92
C GLY A 93 61.44 8.39 22.84
N PHE A 94 61.59 8.82 21.58
CA PHE A 94 62.58 8.24 20.67
C PHE A 94 62.88 9.23 19.53
N LYS A 95 64.15 9.64 19.39
CA LYS A 95 64.67 10.44 18.26
C LYS A 95 64.84 9.52 17.05
N VAL A 96 64.12 9.78 15.96
CA VAL A 96 64.32 9.08 14.68
C VAL A 96 64.84 10.09 13.64
N SER A 97 65.93 9.70 12.97
CA SER A 97 66.64 10.50 11.97
C SER A 97 65.78 10.87 10.77
N HIS A 98 65.85 12.15 10.36
CA HIS A 98 65.01 12.81 9.36
C HIS A 98 65.10 12.21 7.93
N ARG A 99 66.04 11.28 7.69
CA ARG A 99 66.28 10.64 6.38
C ARG A 99 65.48 9.34 6.16
N MET A 100 65.01 8.67 7.21
CA MET A 100 64.17 7.45 7.09
C MET A 100 62.67 7.76 6.92
N LEU A 101 62.22 8.93 7.41
CA LEU A 101 60.83 9.38 7.27
C LEU A 101 60.47 9.73 5.81
N ALA A 102 61.42 10.25 5.03
CA ALA A 102 61.19 10.59 3.62
C ALA A 102 61.03 9.34 2.73
N GLU A 103 61.78 8.27 3.01
CA GLU A 103 61.69 6.98 2.30
C GLU A 103 60.39 6.22 2.67
N MET A 104 59.99 6.19 3.95
CA MET A 104 58.72 5.58 4.37
C MET A 104 57.47 6.33 3.86
N VAL A 105 57.53 7.66 3.76
CA VAL A 105 56.43 8.46 3.19
C VAL A 105 56.30 8.22 1.69
N ARG A 106 57.40 7.94 0.98
CA ARG A 106 57.39 7.60 -0.45
C ARG A 106 56.81 6.21 -0.73
N LEU A 107 57.02 5.23 0.16
CA LEU A 107 56.40 3.91 0.05
C LEU A 107 54.89 3.89 0.43
N SER A 108 54.43 4.75 1.35
CA SER A 108 53.03 4.70 1.82
C SER A 108 52.01 5.33 0.87
N TYR A 109 52.45 6.12 -0.12
CA TYR A 109 51.53 6.83 -1.03
C TYR A 109 51.05 5.99 -2.22
N GLN A 110 51.80 4.95 -2.62
CA GLN A 110 51.46 4.13 -3.79
C GLN A 110 50.51 2.95 -3.50
N HIS A 111 50.31 2.57 -2.24
CA HIS A 111 49.55 1.37 -1.88
C HIS A 111 48.26 1.61 -1.07
N ARG A 112 47.72 2.84 -1.04
CA ARG A 112 46.43 3.12 -0.37
C ARG A 112 45.29 2.24 -0.88
N ALA A 113 45.25 1.95 -2.17
CA ALA A 113 44.28 1.02 -2.75
C ALA A 113 44.51 -0.41 -2.24
N PHE A 114 45.77 -0.85 -2.18
CA PHE A 114 46.13 -2.19 -1.71
C PHE A 114 45.73 -2.41 -0.24
N TYR A 115 46.01 -1.45 0.66
CA TYR A 115 45.56 -1.54 2.05
C TYR A 115 44.04 -1.56 2.17
N CYS A 116 43.35 -0.77 1.34
CA CYS A 116 41.89 -0.78 1.30
C CYS A 116 41.37 -2.16 0.87
N TYR A 117 41.95 -2.75 -0.19
CA TYR A 117 41.58 -4.08 -0.65
C TYR A 117 41.87 -5.17 0.37
N VAL A 118 43.03 -5.16 1.02
CA VAL A 118 43.38 -6.13 2.07
C VAL A 118 42.42 -6.04 3.26
N ILE A 119 42.12 -4.83 3.75
CA ILE A 119 41.17 -4.62 4.85
C ILE A 119 39.77 -5.08 4.45
N LEU A 120 39.31 -4.76 3.23
CA LEU A 120 37.99 -5.19 2.74
C LEU A 120 37.91 -6.71 2.58
N SER A 121 39.01 -7.34 2.17
CA SER A 121 39.09 -8.80 1.98
C SER A 121 39.03 -9.53 3.32
N VAL A 122 39.75 -9.03 4.33
CA VAL A 122 39.67 -9.54 5.70
C VAL A 122 38.27 -9.34 6.27
N TRP A 123 37.63 -8.20 6.01
CA TRP A 123 36.28 -7.90 6.49
C TRP A 123 35.21 -8.82 5.87
N ILE A 124 35.30 -9.08 4.57
CA ILE A 124 34.43 -10.03 3.87
C ILE A 124 34.68 -11.46 4.39
N PHE A 125 35.93 -11.84 4.62
CA PHE A 125 36.26 -13.17 5.13
C PHE A 125 35.68 -13.40 6.54
N LEU A 126 35.73 -12.38 7.42
CA LEU A 126 35.11 -12.44 8.75
C LEU A 126 33.58 -12.53 8.68
N LEU A 127 32.93 -11.83 7.73
CA LEU A 127 31.49 -11.96 7.52
C LEU A 127 31.10 -13.35 7.02
N VAL A 128 31.84 -13.89 6.05
CA VAL A 128 31.60 -15.25 5.52
C VAL A 128 31.84 -16.30 6.60
N ALA A 129 32.90 -16.17 7.40
CA ALA A 129 33.16 -17.06 8.54
C ALA A 129 32.07 -16.94 9.62
N GLY A 130 31.57 -15.73 9.89
CA GLY A 130 30.43 -15.49 10.77
C GLY A 130 29.14 -16.13 10.27
N MET A 131 28.87 -16.05 8.96
CA MET A 131 27.74 -16.73 8.34
C MET A 131 27.86 -18.25 8.40
N TYR A 132 29.04 -18.82 8.13
CA TYR A 132 29.25 -20.28 8.24
C TYR A 132 29.14 -20.78 9.69
N LYS A 133 29.56 -19.98 10.67
CA LYS A 133 29.36 -20.30 12.10
C LYS A 133 27.87 -20.27 12.49
N TYR A 134 27.06 -19.41 11.87
CA TYR A 134 25.62 -19.34 12.14
C TYR A 134 24.80 -20.38 11.37
N ILE A 135 25.20 -20.71 10.13
CA ILE A 135 24.52 -21.73 9.31
C ILE A 135 24.83 -23.15 9.82
N GLY A 136 26.00 -23.39 10.42
CA GLY A 136 26.38 -24.70 10.98
C GLY A 136 25.78 -25.05 12.35
N ILE A 137 25.00 -24.15 12.97
CA ILE A 137 24.34 -24.38 14.26
C ILE A 137 22.87 -24.81 14.07
N ASP A 138 22.24 -24.49 12.94
CA ASP A 138 20.83 -24.78 12.67
C ASP A 138 20.55 -26.24 12.22
N GLU A 139 21.54 -27.02 11.80
CA GLU A 139 21.30 -28.43 11.44
C GLU A 139 21.31 -29.39 12.65
N LYS A 140 22.03 -29.09 13.73
CA LYS A 140 22.15 -30.00 14.89
C LYS A 140 21.08 -29.85 15.96
N SER A 141 20.22 -28.81 15.88
CA SER A 141 19.07 -28.64 16.78
C SER A 141 17.78 -29.30 16.24
N SER A 142 17.80 -29.85 15.01
CA SER A 142 16.61 -30.38 14.33
C SER A 142 16.33 -31.88 14.54
N MET A 143 17.09 -32.59 15.37
CA MET A 143 17.00 -34.07 15.51
C MET A 143 16.57 -34.60 16.89
N GLN A 144 16.01 -33.79 17.79
CA GLN A 144 15.45 -34.31 19.05
C GLN A 144 14.20 -33.56 19.54
N ALA A 145 13.12 -33.60 18.75
CA ALA A 145 11.77 -33.38 19.29
C ALA A 145 11.18 -34.76 19.65
N ARG A 146 11.37 -35.17 20.92
CA ARG A 146 10.63 -36.32 21.48
C ARG A 146 9.15 -35.96 21.52
N ILE A 147 8.34 -36.85 20.96
CA ILE A 147 6.89 -36.88 21.09
C ILE A 147 6.57 -37.02 22.58
N ILE A 148 5.92 -36.00 23.15
CA ILE A 148 5.20 -36.10 24.42
C ILE A 148 3.74 -35.82 24.06
N GLU A 149 2.96 -36.88 23.92
CA GLU A 149 1.50 -36.81 23.97
C GLU A 149 1.12 -36.30 25.36
N ASN A 150 0.53 -35.11 25.41
CA ASN A 150 -0.29 -34.69 26.54
C ASN A 150 -1.56 -34.07 25.97
N ASP A 151 -2.61 -34.86 26.06
CA ASP A 151 -3.99 -34.54 25.74
C ASP A 151 -4.49 -33.45 26.71
N ILE A 152 -4.48 -32.20 26.25
CA ILE A 152 -5.07 -31.07 26.99
C ILE A 152 -6.09 -30.43 26.06
N SER A 153 -7.37 -30.48 26.43
CA SER A 153 -8.47 -29.98 25.62
C SER A 153 -8.25 -28.51 25.24
N ILE A 154 -7.87 -28.29 23.98
CA ILE A 154 -7.79 -26.98 23.37
C ILE A 154 -9.22 -26.49 23.23
N ARG A 155 -9.63 -25.52 24.06
CA ARG A 155 -10.83 -24.75 23.78
C ARG A 155 -10.56 -23.95 22.51
N GLU A 156 -10.99 -24.50 21.37
CA GLU A 156 -11.11 -23.78 20.11
C GLU A 156 -11.87 -22.47 20.35
N PHE A 157 -11.51 -21.42 19.61
CA PHE A 157 -12.40 -20.28 19.48
C PHE A 157 -13.72 -20.82 18.89
N PRO A 158 -14.85 -20.79 19.61
CA PRO A 158 -16.02 -21.54 19.18
C PRO A 158 -16.49 -20.98 17.83
N ARG A 159 -16.47 -21.80 16.77
CA ARG A 159 -17.17 -21.49 15.51
C ARG A 159 -18.67 -21.23 15.75
N ASN A 160 -19.17 -21.70 16.90
CA ASN A 160 -20.54 -21.56 17.40
C ASN A 160 -20.64 -20.60 18.61
N LEU A 161 -19.84 -19.52 18.66
CA LEU A 161 -20.21 -18.42 19.55
C LEU A 161 -21.60 -17.97 19.09
N LYS A 162 -22.62 -18.04 19.97
CA LYS A 162 -23.92 -17.37 19.72
C LYS A 162 -23.58 -15.97 19.23
N ILE A 163 -23.85 -15.72 17.95
CA ILE A 163 -23.41 -14.52 17.25
C ILE A 163 -24.17 -13.35 17.86
N ASP A 164 -23.63 -12.78 18.94
CA ASP A 164 -24.09 -11.51 19.44
C ASP A 164 -23.84 -10.45 18.35
N VAL A 165 -24.71 -9.45 18.29
CA VAL A 165 -24.65 -8.35 17.32
C VAL A 165 -23.27 -7.67 17.33
N LYS A 166 -22.61 -7.64 18.49
CA LYS A 166 -21.25 -7.09 18.66
C LYS A 166 -20.18 -7.95 17.96
N THR A 167 -20.22 -9.27 18.14
CA THR A 167 -19.26 -10.19 17.51
C THR A 167 -19.41 -10.21 15.99
N LYS A 168 -20.65 -10.12 15.48
CA LYS A 168 -20.92 -10.02 14.03
C LYS A 168 -20.24 -8.83 13.36
N LYS A 169 -20.13 -7.69 14.07
CA LYS A 169 -19.47 -6.50 13.53
C LYS A 169 -17.95 -6.67 13.37
N ILE A 170 -17.31 -7.45 14.23
CA ILE A 170 -15.87 -7.74 14.19
C ILE A 170 -15.55 -8.59 12.95
N PHE A 171 -16.32 -9.65 12.72
CA PHE A 171 -16.12 -10.53 11.56
C PHE A 171 -16.34 -9.85 10.21
N ARG A 172 -17.10 -8.74 10.18
CA ARG A 172 -17.30 -7.96 8.96
C ARG A 172 -15.97 -7.51 8.33
N PHE A 173 -14.93 -7.23 9.13
CA PHE A 173 -13.59 -6.85 8.65
C PHE A 173 -12.90 -7.95 7.84
N CYS A 174 -13.22 -9.21 8.16
CA CYS A 174 -12.70 -10.39 7.48
C CYS A 174 -13.32 -10.55 6.10
N ASN A 175 -14.54 -10.04 5.87
CA ASN A 175 -15.24 -10.08 4.58
C ASN A 175 -15.17 -11.47 3.90
N PRO A 176 -15.74 -12.52 4.53
CA PRO A 176 -15.66 -13.88 3.99
C PRO A 176 -16.34 -13.95 2.61
N PRO A 177 -15.88 -14.82 1.69
CA PRO A 177 -16.42 -14.88 0.33
C PRO A 177 -17.94 -15.07 0.23
N SER A 178 -18.57 -15.70 1.22
CA SER A 178 -20.04 -15.86 1.31
C SER A 178 -20.78 -14.54 1.52
N GLU A 179 -20.15 -13.55 2.16
CA GLU A 179 -20.73 -12.22 2.41
C GLU A 179 -20.42 -11.22 1.28
N ILE A 180 -19.55 -11.58 0.33
CA ILE A 180 -19.28 -10.76 -0.85
C ILE A 180 -20.38 -11.03 -1.88
N THR A 181 -21.38 -10.15 -1.91
CA THR A 181 -22.56 -10.24 -2.79
C THR A 181 -22.64 -9.07 -3.76
N THR A 182 -23.33 -9.27 -4.89
CA THR A 182 -23.76 -8.21 -5.80
C THR A 182 -25.00 -7.53 -5.22
N GLU A 183 -25.06 -6.20 -5.27
CA GLU A 183 -26.31 -5.48 -4.96
C GLU A 183 -26.71 -4.61 -6.14
N THR A 184 -26.16 -3.41 -6.32
CA THR A 184 -26.62 -2.43 -7.33
C THR A 184 -25.72 -2.31 -8.56
N GLU A 185 -24.55 -2.96 -8.58
CA GLU A 185 -23.61 -2.94 -9.70
C GLU A 185 -24.26 -3.36 -11.01
N GLY A 186 -24.05 -2.57 -12.08
CA GLY A 186 -24.49 -2.93 -13.43
C GLY A 186 -26.01 -3.06 -13.63
N LYS A 187 -26.84 -2.82 -12.61
CA LYS A 187 -28.31 -3.02 -12.68
C LYS A 187 -29.09 -1.96 -13.45
N LEU A 188 -28.47 -0.84 -13.84
CA LEU A 188 -29.15 0.18 -14.63
C LEU A 188 -29.32 -0.29 -16.08
N ASP A 189 -30.57 -0.26 -16.54
CA ASP A 189 -31.03 -0.65 -17.88
C ASP A 189 -31.94 0.46 -18.45
N GLY A 190 -32.24 0.42 -19.75
CA GLY A 190 -33.14 1.38 -20.42
C GLY A 190 -32.44 2.20 -21.50
N ASN A 191 -32.67 3.52 -21.50
CA ASN A 191 -32.04 4.46 -22.43
C ASN A 191 -30.60 4.85 -22.04
N LEU A 192 -29.94 4.07 -21.19
CA LEU A 192 -28.58 4.34 -20.73
C LEU A 192 -27.60 3.32 -21.34
N THR A 193 -26.48 3.84 -21.82
CA THR A 193 -25.33 3.02 -22.22
C THR A 193 -24.23 3.17 -21.17
N LEU A 194 -23.72 2.06 -20.64
CA LEU A 194 -22.53 2.07 -19.79
C LEU A 194 -21.29 2.26 -20.67
N GLY A 195 -20.60 3.39 -20.54
CA GLY A 195 -19.41 3.70 -21.33
C GLY A 195 -18.13 3.07 -20.78
N GLY A 196 -18.02 2.97 -19.45
CA GLY A 196 -16.85 2.39 -18.79
C GLY A 196 -16.96 2.42 -17.27
N ILE A 197 -16.03 1.74 -16.60
CA ILE A 197 -15.96 1.68 -15.14
C ILE A 197 -14.53 1.95 -14.64
N LEU A 198 -14.42 2.61 -13.49
CA LEU A 198 -13.19 2.68 -12.71
C LEU A 198 -13.40 1.90 -11.41
N VAL A 199 -12.54 0.91 -11.16
CA VAL A 199 -12.64 -0.02 -10.04
C VAL A 199 -11.43 0.16 -9.14
N PHE A 200 -11.67 0.40 -7.85
CA PHE A 200 -10.64 0.46 -6.82
C PHE A 200 -10.87 -0.68 -5.85
N ILE A 201 -9.85 -1.50 -5.63
CA ILE A 201 -9.91 -2.59 -4.66
C ILE A 201 -8.91 -2.39 -3.54
N ARG A 202 -9.31 -2.72 -2.32
CA ARG A 202 -8.36 -3.10 -1.27
C ARG A 202 -7.93 -4.53 -1.55
N HIS A 203 -6.66 -4.84 -1.33
CA HIS A 203 -6.21 -6.24 -1.34
C HIS A 203 -7.06 -7.14 -0.42
N GLY A 204 -7.03 -8.44 -0.69
CA GLY A 204 -7.71 -9.45 0.12
C GLY A 204 -7.04 -9.64 1.48
N ASP A 205 -7.59 -10.60 2.21
CA ASP A 205 -7.05 -11.07 3.47
C ASP A 205 -5.57 -11.47 3.34
N ARG A 206 -4.81 -11.17 4.40
CA ARG A 206 -3.35 -11.32 4.43
C ARG A 206 -2.86 -11.66 5.83
N GLY A 207 -1.64 -12.18 5.91
CA GLY A 207 -0.91 -12.25 7.17
C GLY A 207 -0.68 -10.85 7.80
N PRO A 208 -0.27 -10.83 9.09
CA PRO A 208 -0.09 -9.61 9.86
C PRO A 208 1.06 -8.76 9.30
N LEU A 209 1.10 -7.47 9.58
CA LEU A 209 2.24 -6.60 9.23
C LEU A 209 3.40 -6.71 10.23
N ALA A 210 3.18 -7.29 11.40
CA ALA A 210 4.16 -7.47 12.46
C ALA A 210 4.36 -8.96 12.79
N HIS A 211 5.44 -9.26 13.49
CA HIS A 211 5.72 -10.60 14.01
C HIS A 211 4.81 -10.91 15.20
N ILE A 212 3.96 -11.94 15.06
CA ILE A 212 3.01 -12.36 16.09
C ILE A 212 3.34 -13.78 16.55
N ARG A 213 3.07 -14.07 17.83
CA ARG A 213 3.36 -15.38 18.44
C ARG A 213 2.45 -16.46 17.88
N ASN A 214 2.94 -17.69 17.83
CA ASN A 214 2.18 -18.87 17.42
C ASN A 214 1.52 -18.75 16.04
N ILE A 215 2.10 -17.94 15.13
CA ILE A 215 1.57 -17.75 13.78
C ILE A 215 1.53 -19.07 12.97
N SER A 216 2.43 -20.01 13.28
CA SER A 216 2.46 -21.35 12.69
C SER A 216 1.25 -22.22 13.04
N LEU A 217 0.53 -21.90 14.12
CA LEU A 217 -0.69 -22.60 14.52
C LEU A 217 -1.93 -22.07 13.81
N VAL A 218 -1.83 -20.92 13.13
CA VAL A 218 -2.95 -20.31 12.41
C VAL A 218 -3.00 -20.90 11.00
N ASN A 219 -4.14 -21.49 10.64
CA ASN A 219 -4.37 -21.99 9.29
C ASN A 219 -4.93 -20.89 8.39
N CYS A 220 -4.06 -20.28 7.58
CA CYS A 220 -4.44 -19.30 6.57
C CYS A 220 -5.04 -19.89 5.28
N GLY A 221 -5.28 -21.19 5.27
CA GLY A 221 -6.07 -21.85 4.24
C GLY A 221 -7.49 -21.31 4.24
N GLY A 222 -8.01 -20.98 3.06
CA GLY A 222 -9.42 -20.61 2.92
C GLY A 222 -10.32 -21.85 3.07
N ASP A 223 -11.37 -21.76 3.88
CA ASP A 223 -12.44 -22.76 3.90
C ASP A 223 -13.47 -22.43 2.81
N PHE A 224 -13.35 -23.13 1.68
CA PHE A 224 -14.29 -23.01 0.55
C PHE A 224 -15.30 -24.15 0.50
N SER A 225 -15.39 -24.99 1.53
CA SER A 225 -16.28 -26.17 1.55
C SER A 225 -17.76 -25.79 1.37
N SER A 226 -18.16 -24.65 1.92
CA SER A 226 -19.52 -24.10 1.82
C SER A 226 -19.85 -23.43 0.47
N ILE A 227 -18.86 -23.25 -0.43
CA ILE A 227 -19.03 -22.61 -1.73
C ILE A 227 -18.32 -23.43 -2.83
N PRO A 228 -18.91 -24.55 -3.29
CA PRO A 228 -18.27 -25.48 -4.22
C PRO A 228 -17.80 -24.82 -5.52
N GLU A 229 -18.58 -23.89 -6.07
CA GLU A 229 -18.23 -23.12 -7.27
C GLU A 229 -16.93 -22.33 -7.09
N LEU A 230 -16.79 -21.65 -5.94
CA LEU A 230 -15.59 -20.88 -5.63
C LEU A 230 -14.39 -21.80 -5.37
N LYS A 231 -14.61 -22.96 -4.73
CA LYS A 231 -13.59 -23.98 -4.57
C LYS A 231 -13.06 -24.41 -5.94
N ASN A 232 -13.93 -24.75 -6.88
CA ASN A 232 -13.53 -25.16 -8.23
C ASN A 232 -12.79 -24.04 -8.97
N LEU A 233 -13.29 -22.81 -8.89
CA LEU A 233 -12.63 -21.65 -9.49
C LEU A 233 -11.23 -21.41 -8.91
N TYR A 234 -11.05 -21.59 -7.60
CA TYR A 234 -9.74 -21.49 -6.96
C TYR A 234 -8.76 -22.55 -7.49
N HIS A 235 -9.21 -23.81 -7.63
CA HIS A 235 -8.36 -24.86 -8.21
C HIS A 235 -8.00 -24.54 -9.66
N ASN A 236 -8.95 -24.06 -10.46
CA ASN A 236 -8.70 -23.64 -11.84
C ASN A 236 -7.70 -22.48 -11.91
N TYR A 237 -7.81 -21.51 -10.99
CA TYR A 237 -6.86 -20.41 -10.87
C TYR A 237 -5.44 -20.88 -10.52
N VAL A 238 -5.31 -21.80 -9.56
CA VAL A 238 -4.02 -22.39 -9.19
C VAL A 238 -3.41 -23.15 -10.37
N ASN A 239 -4.20 -24.00 -11.02
CA ASN A 239 -3.78 -24.76 -12.21
C ASN A 239 -3.36 -23.81 -13.34
N PHE A 240 -4.13 -22.75 -13.57
CA PHE A 240 -3.79 -21.70 -14.53
C PHE A 240 -2.41 -21.12 -14.21
N LEU A 241 -2.16 -20.66 -12.99
CA LEU A 241 -0.87 -20.06 -12.61
C LEU A 241 0.31 -21.04 -12.68
N GLN A 242 0.10 -22.32 -12.38
CA GLN A 242 1.13 -23.35 -12.53
C GLN A 242 1.44 -23.62 -14.00
N ASN A 243 0.43 -23.57 -14.88
CA ASN A 243 0.56 -23.86 -16.31
C ASN A 243 0.90 -22.63 -17.15
N VAL A 244 0.87 -21.42 -16.60
CA VAL A 244 1.24 -20.16 -17.28
C VAL A 244 2.61 -20.25 -17.96
N SER A 245 3.57 -21.02 -17.40
CA SER A 245 4.87 -21.24 -18.04
C SER A 245 4.81 -21.97 -19.38
N SER A 246 3.73 -22.71 -19.64
CA SER A 246 3.51 -23.49 -20.86
C SER A 246 2.83 -22.67 -21.96
N TYR A 247 2.12 -21.58 -21.63
CA TYR A 247 1.36 -20.79 -22.61
C TYR A 247 2.18 -19.67 -23.28
N SER A 248 3.06 -18.99 -22.54
CA SER A 248 4.15 -18.13 -23.05
C SER A 248 4.74 -17.33 -21.88
N ARG A 249 5.96 -17.69 -21.45
CA ARG A 249 6.67 -16.97 -20.37
C ARG A 249 6.79 -15.47 -20.66
N THR A 250 6.98 -15.10 -21.93
CA THR A 250 7.10 -13.72 -22.37
C THR A 250 5.79 -12.96 -22.23
N ALA A 251 4.67 -13.56 -22.66
CA ALA A 251 3.36 -12.93 -22.54
C ALA A 251 2.96 -12.76 -21.07
N TRP A 252 3.31 -13.72 -20.21
CA TRP A 252 3.13 -13.59 -18.77
C TRP A 252 3.96 -12.46 -18.15
N ALA A 253 5.24 -12.37 -18.52
CA ALA A 253 6.10 -11.28 -18.07
C ALA A 253 5.58 -9.92 -18.55
N GLN A 254 5.06 -9.83 -19.78
CA GLN A 254 4.45 -8.63 -20.32
C GLN A 254 3.14 -8.26 -19.60
N PHE A 255 2.32 -9.25 -19.24
CA PHE A 255 1.11 -9.04 -18.46
C PHE A 255 1.43 -8.43 -17.09
N LEU A 256 2.38 -9.03 -16.36
CA LEU A 256 2.81 -8.53 -15.06
C LEU A 256 3.63 -7.24 -15.14
N GLY A 257 4.24 -6.95 -16.29
CA GLY A 257 5.07 -5.77 -16.50
C GLY A 257 6.19 -5.65 -15.44
N PRO A 258 6.21 -4.56 -14.63
CA PRO A 258 7.23 -4.37 -13.60
C PRO A 258 7.17 -5.43 -12.47
N PHE A 259 6.11 -6.24 -12.39
CA PHE A 259 5.88 -7.20 -11.32
C PHE A 259 6.28 -8.65 -11.68
N HIS A 260 6.92 -8.88 -12.82
CA HIS A 260 7.22 -10.23 -13.33
C HIS A 260 8.02 -11.13 -12.36
N GLY A 261 8.76 -10.54 -11.41
CA GLY A 261 9.52 -11.28 -10.38
C GLY A 261 8.73 -11.67 -9.13
N PHE A 262 7.43 -11.37 -9.05
CA PHE A 262 6.63 -11.69 -7.86
C PHE A 262 6.09 -13.13 -7.91
N PRO A 263 6.12 -13.88 -6.78
CA PRO A 263 5.37 -15.13 -6.70
C PRO A 263 3.86 -14.82 -6.68
N MET A 264 3.07 -15.51 -7.50
CA MET A 264 1.61 -15.30 -7.56
C MET A 264 0.79 -16.16 -6.61
N LEU A 265 1.41 -17.20 -6.05
CA LEU A 265 0.79 -18.07 -5.05
C LEU A 265 1.63 -18.06 -3.77
N PRO A 266 0.99 -18.25 -2.60
CA PRO A 266 1.72 -18.54 -1.38
C PRO A 266 2.47 -19.87 -1.53
N SER A 267 3.66 -19.96 -0.93
CA SER A 267 4.49 -21.18 -1.00
C SER A 267 3.79 -22.40 -0.36
N ASN A 268 3.01 -22.15 0.69
CA ASN A 268 2.15 -23.11 1.36
C ASN A 268 0.79 -22.44 1.57
N SER A 269 -0.29 -23.10 1.18
CA SER A 269 -1.65 -22.56 1.24
C SER A 269 -2.15 -22.34 2.65
N LYS A 270 -1.53 -22.96 3.66
CA LYS A 270 -1.90 -22.83 5.07
C LYS A 270 -1.10 -21.77 5.84
N ASP A 271 0.02 -21.30 5.29
CA ASP A 271 0.91 -20.39 6.02
C ASP A 271 0.38 -18.95 6.05
N CYS A 272 0.47 -18.31 7.22
CA CYS A 272 0.17 -16.89 7.41
C CYS A 272 1.44 -16.03 7.35
N LYS A 273 2.10 -15.89 6.20
CA LYS A 273 3.35 -15.12 6.11
C LYS A 273 3.12 -13.60 6.26
N ILE A 274 4.06 -12.92 6.90
CA ILE A 274 3.99 -11.47 7.18
C ILE A 274 3.71 -10.67 5.91
N GLY A 275 2.62 -9.90 5.94
CA GLY A 275 2.19 -9.01 4.87
C GLY A 275 1.86 -9.68 3.53
N GLN A 276 1.83 -11.02 3.47
CA GLN A 276 1.52 -11.79 2.25
C GLN A 276 0.04 -12.12 2.17
N LEU A 277 -0.51 -12.14 0.95
CA LEU A 277 -1.89 -12.51 0.71
C LEU A 277 -2.11 -13.98 1.06
N THR A 278 -3.21 -14.30 1.75
CA THR A 278 -3.57 -15.67 2.11
C THR A 278 -4.37 -16.34 0.99
N THR A 279 -4.58 -17.65 1.09
CA THR A 279 -5.51 -18.38 0.22
C THR A 279 -6.94 -17.84 0.36
N LEU A 280 -7.37 -17.48 1.59
CA LEU A 280 -8.66 -16.81 1.81
C LEU A 280 -8.73 -15.49 1.02
N GLY A 281 -7.68 -14.67 1.08
CA GLY A 281 -7.59 -13.42 0.33
C GLY A 281 -7.71 -13.59 -1.18
N ILE A 282 -7.10 -14.63 -1.75
CA ILE A 282 -7.27 -14.99 -3.16
C ILE A 282 -8.75 -15.30 -3.45
N GLY A 283 -9.38 -16.14 -2.62
CA GLY A 283 -10.80 -16.51 -2.77
C GLY A 283 -11.75 -15.31 -2.74
N GLN A 284 -11.48 -14.31 -1.89
CA GLN A 284 -12.26 -13.07 -1.84
C GLN A 284 -12.20 -12.27 -3.15
N LEU A 285 -11.02 -12.21 -3.78
CA LEU A 285 -10.84 -11.47 -5.02
C LEU A 285 -11.34 -12.24 -6.24
N LEU A 286 -11.25 -13.57 -6.24
CA LEU A 286 -11.93 -14.42 -7.22
C LEU A 286 -13.45 -14.19 -7.17
N LYS A 287 -14.05 -14.19 -5.97
CA LYS A 287 -15.47 -13.89 -5.78
C LYS A 287 -15.83 -12.48 -6.25
N THR A 288 -14.98 -11.50 -5.95
CA THR A 288 -15.14 -10.12 -6.43
C THR A 288 -15.08 -10.05 -7.96
N GLY A 289 -14.16 -10.78 -8.60
CA GLY A 289 -14.06 -10.88 -10.06
C GLY A 289 -15.32 -11.47 -10.70
N ILE A 290 -15.90 -12.53 -10.12
CA ILE A 290 -17.20 -13.10 -10.57
C ILE A 290 -18.31 -12.04 -10.52
N ILE A 291 -18.39 -11.27 -9.43
CA ILE A 291 -19.42 -10.22 -9.28
C ILE A 291 -19.28 -9.18 -10.37
N LEU A 292 -18.06 -8.71 -10.62
CA LEU A 292 -17.79 -7.72 -11.67
C LEU A 292 -18.03 -8.30 -13.06
N LYS A 293 -17.76 -9.60 -13.28
CA LYS A 293 -18.05 -10.30 -14.54
C LYS A 293 -19.55 -10.27 -14.82
N ASN A 294 -20.34 -10.71 -13.86
CA ASN A 294 -21.79 -10.77 -13.98
C ASN A 294 -22.40 -9.38 -14.17
N ALA A 295 -21.85 -8.35 -13.52
CA ALA A 295 -22.36 -6.98 -13.62
C ALA A 295 -21.98 -6.29 -14.94
N TYR A 296 -20.75 -6.50 -15.44
CA TYR A 296 -20.17 -5.60 -16.45
C TYR A 296 -19.64 -6.28 -17.71
N TYR A 297 -19.34 -7.58 -17.69
CA TYR A 297 -18.63 -8.24 -18.79
C TYR A 297 -19.35 -8.10 -20.14
N HIS A 298 -20.64 -8.41 -20.16
CA HIS A 298 -21.47 -8.28 -21.35
C HIS A 298 -21.81 -6.81 -21.66
N LYS A 299 -22.10 -6.00 -20.63
CA LYS A 299 -22.48 -4.58 -20.80
C LYS A 299 -21.38 -3.73 -21.40
N LEU A 300 -20.11 -4.06 -21.11
CA LEU A 300 -18.94 -3.39 -21.68
C LEU A 300 -18.46 -4.06 -22.97
N ASN A 301 -19.18 -5.04 -23.52
CA ASN A 301 -18.78 -5.78 -24.71
C ASN A 301 -17.34 -6.33 -24.58
N LEU A 302 -17.05 -7.04 -23.49
CA LEU A 302 -15.73 -7.64 -23.23
C LEU A 302 -15.61 -9.09 -23.78
N GLY A 303 -16.68 -9.61 -24.39
CA GLY A 303 -16.69 -10.93 -25.03
C GLY A 303 -16.06 -10.95 -26.44
N ASN A 304 -15.96 -12.16 -27.01
CA ASN A 304 -15.63 -12.45 -28.41
C ASN A 304 -14.25 -11.96 -28.88
N ASN A 305 -13.21 -12.06 -28.05
CA ASN A 305 -11.84 -11.63 -28.38
C ASN A 305 -11.68 -10.15 -28.79
N SER A 306 -12.71 -9.33 -28.55
CA SER A 306 -12.74 -7.90 -28.90
C SER A 306 -11.91 -7.01 -27.97
N ILE A 307 -11.42 -7.56 -26.85
CA ILE A 307 -10.56 -6.83 -25.92
C ILE A 307 -9.28 -6.42 -26.64
N SER A 308 -8.97 -5.13 -26.59
CA SER A 308 -7.71 -4.51 -27.01
C SER A 308 -6.92 -4.02 -25.80
N ASN A 309 -5.62 -3.78 -25.98
CA ASN A 309 -4.73 -3.27 -24.93
C ASN A 309 -5.10 -1.86 -24.40
N LYS A 310 -6.02 -1.15 -25.09
CA LYS A 310 -6.55 0.15 -24.66
C LYS A 310 -7.85 0.05 -23.88
N ASP A 311 -8.49 -1.13 -23.86
CA ASP A 311 -9.80 -1.29 -23.21
C ASP A 311 -9.69 -1.51 -21.71
N ILE A 312 -8.57 -2.06 -21.24
CA ILE A 312 -8.37 -2.39 -19.83
C ILE A 312 -7.02 -1.84 -19.37
N ILE A 313 -7.06 -0.95 -18.39
CA ILE A 313 -5.87 -0.36 -17.75
C ILE A 313 -5.82 -0.85 -16.31
N VAL A 314 -4.65 -1.34 -15.89
CA VAL A 314 -4.48 -1.91 -14.55
C VAL A 314 -3.31 -1.24 -13.85
N TYR A 315 -3.58 -0.62 -12.71
CA TYR A 315 -2.60 -0.09 -11.77
C TYR A 315 -2.57 -0.95 -10.51
N SER A 316 -1.36 -1.24 -10.02
CA SER A 316 -1.17 -1.85 -8.70
C SER A 316 -0.05 -1.13 -7.96
N THR A 317 -0.13 -1.06 -6.64
CA THR A 317 1.05 -0.75 -5.83
C THR A 317 2.07 -1.88 -5.90
N ARG A 318 3.32 -1.58 -5.52
CA ARG A 318 4.47 -2.52 -5.51
C ARG A 318 4.45 -3.61 -4.44
N TYR A 319 3.31 -3.89 -3.81
CA TYR A 319 3.20 -4.96 -2.83
C TYR A 319 2.70 -6.25 -3.49
N ARG A 320 3.31 -7.39 -3.16
CA ARG A 320 2.90 -8.70 -3.68
C ARG A 320 1.40 -8.94 -3.50
N ARG A 321 0.87 -8.65 -2.32
CA ARG A 321 -0.56 -8.81 -2.00
C ARG A 321 -1.51 -8.01 -2.88
N THR A 322 -1.12 -6.81 -3.33
CA THR A 322 -1.98 -5.99 -4.20
C THR A 322 -1.91 -6.48 -5.64
N VAL A 323 -0.73 -6.89 -6.10
CA VAL A 323 -0.56 -7.51 -7.43
C VAL A 323 -1.34 -8.82 -7.52
N GLN A 324 -1.16 -9.73 -6.56
CA GLN A 324 -1.86 -11.01 -6.48
C GLN A 324 -3.39 -10.82 -6.42
N SER A 325 -3.86 -9.82 -5.67
CA SER A 325 -5.29 -9.46 -5.60
C SER A 325 -5.84 -9.02 -6.96
N ALA A 326 -5.09 -8.22 -7.71
CA ALA A 326 -5.48 -7.78 -9.05
C ALA A 326 -5.54 -8.97 -10.03
N VAL A 327 -4.53 -9.84 -10.00
CA VAL A 327 -4.45 -11.02 -10.88
C VAL A 327 -5.61 -11.98 -10.61
N ALA A 328 -5.91 -12.28 -9.35
CA ALA A 328 -7.05 -13.13 -8.98
C ALA A 328 -8.37 -12.53 -9.45
N LEU A 329 -8.60 -11.23 -9.24
CA LEU A 329 -9.81 -10.55 -9.72
C LEU A 329 -9.91 -10.61 -11.24
N LEU A 330 -8.85 -10.26 -11.96
CA LEU A 330 -8.84 -10.20 -13.42
C LEU A 330 -9.05 -11.58 -14.05
N TYR A 331 -8.45 -12.63 -13.48
CA TYR A 331 -8.68 -14.00 -13.91
C TYR A 331 -10.18 -14.34 -13.86
N ALA A 332 -10.82 -14.13 -12.70
CA ALA A 332 -12.25 -14.42 -12.55
C ALA A 332 -13.15 -13.49 -13.39
N LEU A 333 -12.71 -12.26 -13.66
CA LEU A 333 -13.45 -11.27 -14.43
C LEU A 333 -13.43 -11.54 -15.94
N LEU A 334 -12.26 -11.86 -16.48
CA LEU A 334 -11.99 -11.80 -17.92
C LEU A 334 -11.77 -13.16 -18.57
N GLU A 335 -11.22 -14.13 -17.84
CA GLU A 335 -10.91 -15.41 -18.43
C GLU A 335 -12.15 -16.31 -18.45
N THR A 336 -12.34 -16.94 -19.60
CA THR A 336 -13.30 -18.02 -19.81
C THR A 336 -12.54 -19.29 -20.12
N ASP A 337 -11.54 -19.23 -21.02
CA ASP A 337 -10.65 -20.34 -21.39
C ASP A 337 -9.23 -19.85 -21.74
N GLY A 338 -8.25 -20.10 -20.86
CA GLY A 338 -6.82 -19.85 -21.14
C GLY A 338 -6.26 -18.50 -20.66
N PHE A 339 -5.35 -17.91 -21.46
CA PHE A 339 -4.60 -16.68 -21.14
C PHE A 339 -4.81 -15.56 -22.19
N GLN A 340 -5.80 -15.71 -23.06
CA GLN A 340 -5.91 -14.87 -24.26
C GLN A 340 -6.27 -13.41 -23.94
N ASN A 341 -7.08 -13.18 -22.90
CA ASN A 341 -7.53 -11.84 -22.54
C ASN A 341 -6.49 -11.12 -21.68
N LEU A 342 -5.91 -11.81 -20.69
CA LEU A 342 -4.86 -11.28 -19.85
C LEU A 342 -3.58 -10.96 -20.63
N ALA A 343 -3.24 -11.73 -21.67
CA ALA A 343 -2.08 -11.45 -22.54
C ALA A 343 -2.13 -10.08 -23.24
N LYS A 344 -3.33 -9.47 -23.35
CA LYS A 344 -3.52 -8.15 -23.98
C LYS A 344 -3.40 -6.99 -22.99
N ILE A 345 -3.27 -7.28 -21.70
CA ILE A 345 -3.21 -6.31 -20.63
C ILE A 345 -1.75 -6.18 -20.19
N THR A 346 -1.34 -4.99 -19.77
CA THR A 346 -0.06 -4.79 -19.07
C THR A 346 -0.33 -4.05 -17.77
N MET A 347 0.05 -4.66 -16.66
CA MET A 347 -0.04 -4.05 -15.34
C MET A 347 0.98 -2.93 -15.19
N GLN A 348 0.57 -1.85 -14.55
CA GLN A 348 1.36 -0.66 -14.31
C GLN A 348 1.60 -0.47 -12.81
N GLU A 349 2.83 -0.08 -12.46
CA GLU A 349 3.20 0.20 -11.08
C GLU A 349 2.82 1.62 -10.67
N SER A 350 2.18 1.74 -9.51
CA SER A 350 2.12 2.99 -8.77
C SER A 350 3.07 2.95 -7.58
N GLN A 351 3.94 3.96 -7.49
CA GLN A 351 4.91 4.10 -6.40
C GLN A 351 4.26 4.57 -5.10
N SER A 352 3.02 5.05 -5.14
CA SER A 352 2.31 5.59 -3.98
C SER A 352 1.00 4.85 -3.77
N TYR A 353 0.72 4.45 -2.53
CA TYR A 353 -0.58 3.89 -2.16
C TYR A 353 -1.74 4.89 -2.30
N ALA A 354 -1.43 6.19 -2.49
CA ALA A 354 -2.42 7.20 -2.79
C ALA A 354 -2.74 7.33 -4.29
N PHE A 355 -2.02 6.64 -5.19
CA PHE A 355 -2.19 6.74 -6.65
C PHE A 355 -2.18 8.18 -7.16
N CYS A 356 -1.32 9.02 -6.56
CA CYS A 356 -1.24 10.45 -6.82
C CYS A 356 -0.52 10.82 -8.13
N ASN A 357 -0.05 9.85 -8.91
CA ASN A 357 0.72 10.04 -10.13
C ASN A 357 1.87 11.06 -9.94
N THR A 358 1.78 12.24 -10.56
CA THR A 358 2.79 13.31 -10.46
C THR A 358 2.54 14.25 -9.28
N ASP A 359 1.35 14.23 -8.70
CA ASP A 359 0.88 15.19 -7.68
C ASP A 359 0.99 14.60 -6.25
N CYS A 360 2.10 13.91 -5.97
CA CYS A 360 2.33 13.21 -4.70
C CYS A 360 2.97 14.08 -3.60
N ALA A 361 3.80 15.05 -4.00
CA ALA A 361 4.60 15.83 -3.08
C ALA A 361 3.82 17.06 -2.59
N CYS A 362 3.45 17.07 -1.31
CA CYS A 362 2.75 18.18 -0.68
C CYS A 362 3.23 18.40 0.76
N PRO A 363 4.17 19.32 1.02
CA PRO A 363 4.70 19.56 2.36
C PRO A 363 3.65 19.97 3.40
N ALA A 364 2.62 20.70 2.99
CA ALA A 364 1.52 21.10 3.87
C ALA A 364 0.71 19.90 4.41
N ALA A 365 0.67 18.77 3.68
CA ALA A 365 -0.03 17.57 4.13
C ALA A 365 0.55 17.03 5.44
N GLU A 366 1.88 17.10 5.61
CA GLU A 366 2.57 16.63 6.80
C GLU A 366 2.17 17.42 8.07
N LYS A 367 1.90 18.71 7.93
CA LYS A 367 1.40 19.54 9.04
C LYS A 367 0.06 19.00 9.55
N PHE A 368 -0.87 18.77 8.64
CA PHE A 368 -2.20 18.26 9.00
C PHE A 368 -2.14 16.83 9.53
N TYR A 369 -1.24 16.00 9.00
CA TYR A 369 -0.99 14.66 9.51
C TYR A 369 -0.50 14.68 10.96
N LYS A 370 0.47 15.52 11.31
CA LYS A 370 0.96 15.67 12.69
C LYS A 370 -0.12 16.16 13.66
N GLN A 371 -0.95 17.11 13.23
CA GLN A 371 -2.09 17.59 14.03
C GLN A 371 -3.08 16.46 14.30
N TYR A 372 -3.43 15.72 13.25
CA TYR A 372 -4.28 14.53 13.35
C TYR A 372 -3.69 13.47 14.30
N LEU A 373 -2.41 13.13 14.17
CA LEU A 373 -1.75 12.15 15.05
C LEU A 373 -1.75 12.57 16.52
N LYS A 374 -1.55 13.87 16.79
CA LYS A 374 -1.62 14.40 18.15
C LYS A 374 -3.02 14.19 18.74
N GLU A 375 -4.06 14.54 17.99
CA GLU A 375 -5.45 14.35 18.42
C GLU A 375 -5.78 12.87 18.67
N MET A 376 -5.29 11.96 17.83
CA MET A 376 -5.44 10.51 18.06
C MET A 376 -4.77 10.05 19.35
N SER A 377 -3.55 10.53 19.61
CA SER A 377 -2.83 10.23 20.84
C SER A 377 -3.61 10.73 22.07
N ASP A 378 -4.19 11.93 21.99
CA ASP A 378 -4.95 12.52 23.08
C ASP A 378 -6.29 11.78 23.30
N HIS A 379 -6.95 11.29 22.24
CA HIS A 379 -8.10 10.40 22.36
C HIS A 379 -7.76 9.12 23.12
N LEU A 380 -6.64 8.47 22.82
CA LEU A 380 -6.25 7.25 23.51
C LEU A 380 -5.92 7.52 24.99
N LYS A 381 -5.21 8.62 25.28
CA LYS A 381 -4.93 9.05 26.67
C LYS A 381 -6.20 9.31 27.47
N SER A 382 -7.26 9.80 26.84
CA SER A 382 -8.56 9.98 27.49
C SER A 382 -9.30 8.67 27.80
N HIS A 383 -8.81 7.53 27.30
CA HIS A 383 -9.33 6.19 27.55
C HIS A 383 -8.27 5.29 28.19
N PRO A 384 -7.84 5.56 29.45
CA PRO A 384 -6.72 4.85 30.08
C PRO A 384 -6.94 3.33 30.18
N ALA A 385 -8.17 2.89 30.43
CA ALA A 385 -8.51 1.47 30.46
C ALA A 385 -8.28 0.77 29.10
N VAL A 386 -8.52 1.48 27.99
CA VAL A 386 -8.25 0.95 26.64
C VAL A 386 -6.75 0.93 26.37
N ALA A 387 -6.02 1.98 26.77
CA ALA A 387 -4.57 2.02 26.64
C ALA A 387 -3.88 0.87 27.42
N ASP A 388 -4.34 0.60 28.65
CA ASP A 388 -3.85 -0.51 29.46
C ASP A 388 -4.18 -1.87 28.85
N LEU A 389 -5.37 -2.01 28.27
CA LEU A 389 -5.79 -3.20 27.54
C LEU A 389 -4.91 -3.44 26.30
N ILE A 390 -4.64 -2.40 25.50
CA ILE A 390 -3.75 -2.50 24.34
C ILE A 390 -2.38 -2.97 24.80
N ARG A 391 -1.80 -2.35 25.83
CA ARG A 391 -0.49 -2.75 26.38
C ARG A 391 -0.47 -4.23 26.80
N GLN A 392 -1.48 -4.67 27.55
CA GLN A 392 -1.58 -6.06 28.02
C GLN A 392 -1.76 -7.05 26.86
N ALA A 393 -2.65 -6.75 25.91
CA ALA A 393 -2.91 -7.61 24.76
C ALA A 393 -1.71 -7.65 23.80
N SER A 394 -1.03 -6.52 23.56
CA SER A 394 0.18 -6.45 22.73
C SER A 394 1.29 -7.35 23.29
N ASN A 395 1.47 -7.43 24.61
CA ASN A 395 2.40 -8.35 25.25
C ASN A 395 2.07 -9.83 25.02
N ALA A 396 0.79 -10.14 24.78
CA ALA A 396 0.35 -11.49 24.48
C ALA A 396 0.42 -11.82 22.98
N VAL A 397 0.22 -10.84 22.11
CA VAL A 397 0.12 -11.05 20.66
C VAL A 397 1.49 -11.01 19.97
N PHE A 398 2.31 -10.01 20.27
CA PHE A 398 3.57 -9.79 19.56
C PHE A 398 4.72 -10.59 20.16
N GLU A 399 5.65 -11.05 19.31
CA GLU A 399 6.83 -11.79 19.77
C GLU A 399 7.74 -10.90 20.62
N ILE A 400 8.08 -9.72 20.08
CA ILE A 400 8.91 -8.69 20.69
C ILE A 400 8.21 -7.35 20.47
N PRO A 401 7.29 -6.92 21.37
CA PRO A 401 6.55 -5.69 21.18
C PRO A 401 7.48 -4.46 21.31
N ASP A 402 7.43 -3.57 20.33
CA ASP A 402 8.02 -2.24 20.45
C ASP A 402 7.03 -1.22 21.07
N GLN A 403 7.52 -0.01 21.38
CA GLN A 403 6.70 1.03 21.99
C GLN A 403 5.52 1.47 21.11
N ALA A 404 5.67 1.46 19.78
CA ALA A 404 4.58 1.82 18.86
C ALA A 404 3.49 0.74 18.86
N GLN A 405 3.86 -0.54 18.84
CA GLN A 405 2.96 -1.69 18.92
C GLN A 405 2.19 -1.75 20.25
N MET A 406 2.77 -1.22 21.33
CA MET A 406 2.12 -1.13 22.64
C MET A 406 1.15 0.04 22.79
N THR A 407 1.18 1.00 21.87
CA THR A 407 0.42 2.26 21.98
C THR A 407 -0.46 2.55 20.77
N ASP A 408 -0.33 1.80 19.68
CA ASP A 408 -1.17 1.94 18.50
C ASP A 408 -2.30 0.88 18.45
N PRO A 409 -3.58 1.28 18.63
CA PRO A 409 -4.71 0.37 18.54
C PRO A 409 -4.85 -0.28 17.16
N ASN A 410 -4.43 0.39 16.08
CA ASN A 410 -4.58 -0.13 14.73
C ASN A 410 -3.59 -1.26 14.44
N THR A 411 -2.36 -1.17 14.96
CA THR A 411 -1.36 -2.24 14.86
C THR A 411 -1.80 -3.50 15.61
N LEU A 412 -2.31 -3.37 16.84
CA LEU A 412 -2.86 -4.52 17.57
C LEU A 412 -4.08 -5.12 16.86
N LYS A 413 -4.95 -4.28 16.31
CA LYS A 413 -6.10 -4.74 15.51
C LYS A 413 -5.65 -5.54 14.29
N ASP A 414 -4.66 -5.07 13.53
CA ASP A 414 -4.11 -5.77 12.36
C ASP A 414 -3.62 -7.17 12.74
N ALA A 415 -2.87 -7.28 13.83
CA ALA A 415 -2.37 -8.55 14.34
C ALA A 415 -3.48 -9.51 14.79
N LEU A 416 -4.49 -9.01 15.50
CA LEU A 416 -5.61 -9.82 15.98
C LEU A 416 -6.49 -10.35 14.84
N LEU A 417 -6.61 -9.61 13.73
CA LEU A 417 -7.37 -10.08 12.56
C LEU A 417 -6.81 -11.39 11.99
N THR A 418 -5.51 -11.67 12.12
CA THR A 418 -4.92 -12.95 11.71
C THR A 418 -5.52 -14.13 12.49
N TYR A 419 -5.79 -14.01 13.78
CA TYR A 419 -6.44 -15.10 14.51
C TYR A 419 -7.94 -15.15 14.22
N ILE A 420 -8.58 -13.98 14.23
CA ILE A 420 -10.04 -13.85 14.12
C ILE A 420 -10.55 -14.31 12.75
N CYS A 421 -9.93 -13.85 11.66
CA CYS A 421 -10.40 -14.16 10.30
C CYS A 421 -10.14 -15.60 9.88
N HIS A 422 -9.24 -16.29 10.58
CA HIS A 422 -8.90 -17.70 10.35
C HIS A 422 -9.49 -18.64 11.42
N GLY A 423 -10.34 -18.13 12.31
CA GLY A 423 -10.99 -18.92 13.36
C GLY A 423 -10.01 -19.61 14.32
N ALA A 424 -8.80 -19.06 14.46
CA ALA A 424 -7.77 -19.60 15.34
C ALA A 424 -7.99 -19.12 16.78
N SER A 425 -7.47 -19.90 17.73
CA SER A 425 -7.49 -19.51 19.15
C SER A 425 -6.68 -18.23 19.38
N LEU A 426 -7.21 -17.35 20.23
CA LEU A 426 -6.53 -16.13 20.63
C LEU A 426 -5.26 -16.45 21.43
N PRO A 427 -4.19 -15.64 21.31
CA PRO A 427 -2.91 -15.96 21.92
C PRO A 427 -2.95 -15.88 23.46
N CYS A 428 -2.22 -16.82 24.08
CA CYS A 428 -1.97 -16.92 25.51
C CYS A 428 -0.50 -17.21 25.75
N ILE A 429 0.11 -16.56 26.74
CA ILE A 429 1.46 -16.88 27.20
C ILE A 429 1.45 -17.10 28.70
N ASP A 430 2.13 -18.16 29.11
CA ASP A 430 2.48 -18.42 30.50
C ASP A 430 3.83 -17.77 30.79
N PHE A 431 3.82 -16.64 31.51
CA PHE A 431 5.02 -16.15 32.19
C PHE A 431 5.12 -16.89 33.52
N ASN A 432 6.34 -17.14 34.01
CA ASN A 432 6.69 -18.01 35.17
C ASN A 432 5.69 -18.08 36.35
N THR A 433 4.91 -17.02 36.63
CA THR A 433 3.84 -16.99 37.64
C THR A 433 2.49 -16.41 37.16
N GLN A 434 2.35 -15.99 35.90
CA GLN A 434 1.14 -15.34 35.39
C GLN A 434 0.83 -15.73 33.93
N ARG A 435 -0.36 -16.28 33.71
CA ARG A 435 -0.91 -16.54 32.38
C ARG A 435 -1.59 -15.29 31.83
N ILE A 436 -1.04 -14.71 30.76
CA ILE A 436 -1.62 -13.58 30.04
C ILE A 436 -2.28 -14.10 28.77
N CYS A 437 -3.60 -14.01 28.72
CA CYS A 437 -4.41 -14.42 27.58
C CYS A 437 -5.15 -13.23 26.97
N VAL A 438 -5.19 -13.17 25.64
CA VAL A 438 -6.15 -12.32 24.95
C VAL A 438 -7.52 -12.99 25.00
N LYS A 439 -8.50 -12.28 25.55
CA LYS A 439 -9.87 -12.76 25.66
C LYS A 439 -10.80 -12.01 24.70
N THR A 440 -11.99 -12.52 24.49
CA THR A 440 -12.98 -11.93 23.58
C THR A 440 -13.39 -10.51 24.00
N GLU A 441 -13.40 -10.21 25.30
CA GLU A 441 -13.63 -8.86 25.82
C GLU A 441 -12.51 -7.88 25.44
N HIS A 442 -11.26 -8.35 25.33
CA HIS A 442 -10.16 -7.51 24.87
C HIS A 442 -10.34 -7.12 23.41
N VAL A 443 -10.66 -8.13 22.57
CA VAL A 443 -10.98 -7.91 21.15
C VAL A 443 -12.17 -6.97 21.00
N THR A 444 -13.27 -7.22 21.73
CA THR A 444 -14.48 -6.42 21.62
C THR A 444 -14.25 -4.98 22.03
N SER A 445 -13.50 -4.74 23.11
CA SER A 445 -13.19 -3.40 23.60
C SER A 445 -12.28 -2.64 22.62
N LEU A 446 -11.24 -3.29 22.09
CA LEU A 446 -10.36 -2.70 21.07
C LEU A 446 -11.15 -2.31 19.82
N PHE A 447 -11.96 -3.22 19.28
CA PHE A 447 -12.72 -2.96 18.06
C PHE A 447 -13.77 -1.87 18.28
N THR A 448 -14.42 -1.85 19.44
CA THR A 448 -15.36 -0.79 19.81
C THR A 448 -14.66 0.57 19.91
N TYR A 449 -13.48 0.62 20.52
CA TYR A 449 -12.67 1.84 20.57
C TYR A 449 -12.26 2.30 19.16
N THR A 450 -11.73 1.41 18.32
CA THR A 450 -11.34 1.80 16.94
C THR A 450 -12.53 2.25 16.11
N GLU A 451 -13.73 1.68 16.30
CA GLU A 451 -14.95 2.16 15.67
C GLU A 451 -15.29 3.58 16.15
N TRP A 452 -15.31 3.81 17.47
CA TRP A 452 -15.55 5.14 18.05
C TRP A 452 -14.54 6.18 17.54
N GLU A 453 -13.26 5.83 17.57
CA GLU A 453 -12.15 6.66 17.12
C GLU A 453 -12.33 7.03 15.65
N SER A 454 -12.69 6.06 14.81
CA SER A 454 -12.98 6.28 13.39
C SER A 454 -14.08 7.34 13.16
N LYS A 455 -15.10 7.41 14.03
CA LYS A 455 -16.14 8.45 13.96
C LYS A 455 -15.61 9.83 14.33
N GLN A 456 -14.69 9.92 15.29
CA GLN A 456 -14.04 11.19 15.64
C GLN A 456 -13.14 11.65 14.49
N VAL A 457 -12.37 10.71 13.93
CA VAL A 457 -11.53 10.94 12.75
C VAL A 457 -12.35 11.40 11.55
N ALA A 458 -13.58 10.90 11.40
CA ALA A 458 -14.50 11.34 10.34
C ALA A 458 -14.89 12.82 10.42
N LYS A 459 -14.93 13.37 11.64
CA LYS A 459 -15.27 14.79 11.91
C LYS A 459 -14.04 15.69 11.96
N ASN A 460 -12.84 15.10 12.01
CA ASN A 460 -11.59 15.82 12.18
C ASN A 460 -11.20 16.61 10.92
N ASN A 461 -11.07 17.94 11.06
CA ASN A 461 -10.70 18.83 9.98
C ASN A 461 -9.27 18.61 9.48
N SER A 462 -8.31 18.38 10.38
CA SER A 462 -6.92 18.07 10.05
C SER A 462 -6.83 16.78 9.22
N ARG A 463 -7.53 15.72 9.64
CA ARG A 463 -7.60 14.47 8.87
C ARG A 463 -8.21 14.67 7.48
N LYS A 464 -9.30 15.45 7.39
CA LYS A 464 -9.97 15.77 6.12
C LYS A 464 -9.01 16.51 5.19
N LYS A 465 -8.35 17.57 5.66
CA LYS A 465 -7.35 18.33 4.90
C LYS A 465 -6.18 17.47 4.45
N TYR A 466 -5.65 16.63 5.34
CA TYR A 466 -4.62 15.65 4.98
C TYR A 466 -5.09 14.71 3.85
N GLY A 467 -6.28 14.13 3.99
CA GLY A 467 -6.84 13.22 2.99
C GLY A 467 -7.07 13.87 1.63
N LEU A 468 -7.59 15.11 1.59
CA LEU A 468 -7.78 15.87 0.35
C LEU A 468 -6.45 16.09 -0.39
N LEU A 469 -5.40 16.53 0.29
CA LEU A 469 -4.10 16.74 -0.34
C LEU A 469 -3.50 15.43 -0.88
N ARG A 470 -3.65 14.32 -0.15
CA ARG A 470 -3.16 13.00 -0.60
C ARG A 470 -3.98 12.42 -1.75
N ALA A 471 -5.27 12.74 -1.84
CA ALA A 471 -6.20 12.19 -2.82
C ALA A 471 -6.24 12.97 -4.15
N TYR A 472 -5.74 14.21 -4.19
CA TYR A 472 -5.86 15.10 -5.35
C TYR A 472 -5.41 14.45 -6.66
N GLY A 473 -4.19 13.90 -6.69
CA GLY A 473 -3.66 13.28 -7.92
C GLY A 473 -4.50 12.09 -8.41
N LEU A 474 -5.07 11.31 -7.49
CA LEU A 474 -5.97 10.22 -7.83
C LEU A 474 -7.30 10.74 -8.39
N LEU A 475 -7.90 11.75 -7.76
CA LEU A 475 -9.15 12.35 -8.25
C LEU A 475 -8.96 12.99 -9.63
N ARG A 476 -7.83 13.68 -9.85
CA ARG A 476 -7.46 14.25 -11.15
C ARG A 476 -7.34 13.17 -12.22
N ASN A 477 -6.73 12.03 -11.90
CA ASN A 477 -6.62 10.89 -12.80
C ASN A 477 -8.00 10.28 -13.11
N ILE A 478 -8.86 10.12 -12.09
CA ILE A 478 -10.26 9.67 -12.27
C ILE A 478 -11.02 10.55 -13.26
N VAL A 479 -10.99 11.88 -13.06
CA VAL A 479 -11.65 12.83 -13.96
C VAL A 479 -11.07 12.74 -15.37
N SER A 480 -9.74 12.61 -15.51
CA SER A 480 -9.11 12.41 -16.81
C SER A 480 -9.60 11.14 -17.51
N TYR A 481 -9.78 10.03 -16.79
CA TYR A 481 -10.32 8.80 -17.38
C TYR A 481 -11.80 8.88 -17.69
N MET A 482 -12.60 9.55 -16.85
CA MET A 482 -14.01 9.82 -17.18
C MET A 482 -14.13 10.58 -18.51
N LEU A 483 -13.34 11.65 -18.67
CA LEU A 483 -13.31 12.42 -19.91
C LEU A 483 -12.90 11.57 -21.13
N ARG A 484 -11.91 10.68 -20.98
CA ARG A 484 -11.50 9.76 -22.05
C ARG A 484 -12.57 8.71 -22.37
N ILE A 485 -13.25 8.16 -21.37
CA ILE A 485 -14.39 7.26 -21.58
C ILE A 485 -15.47 7.95 -22.41
N ILE A 486 -15.73 9.23 -22.13
CA ILE A 486 -16.72 10.03 -22.86
C ILE A 486 -16.28 10.30 -24.30
N SER A 487 -15.03 10.72 -24.51
CA SER A 487 -14.54 11.19 -25.82
C SER A 487 -14.05 10.07 -26.75
N GLU A 488 -13.42 9.04 -26.18
CA GLU A 488 -12.75 7.95 -26.92
C GLU A 488 -13.50 6.61 -26.82
N ALA A 489 -14.58 6.53 -26.01
CA ALA A 489 -15.24 5.28 -25.63
C ALA A 489 -14.28 4.24 -25.02
N LYS A 490 -13.16 4.70 -24.46
CA LYS A 490 -12.08 3.90 -23.86
C LYS A 490 -11.40 4.66 -22.72
N PRO A 491 -10.80 3.96 -21.74
CA PRO A 491 -10.83 2.50 -21.53
C PRO A 491 -12.19 2.04 -21.00
N LYS A 492 -12.56 0.78 -21.26
CA LYS A 492 -13.78 0.17 -20.70
C LYS A 492 -13.64 -0.11 -19.20
N ILE A 493 -12.46 -0.51 -18.76
CA ILE A 493 -12.14 -0.77 -17.34
C ILE A 493 -10.82 -0.09 -16.96
N VAL A 494 -10.82 0.63 -15.85
CA VAL A 494 -9.60 1.03 -15.14
C VAL A 494 -9.60 0.38 -13.77
N LEU A 495 -8.63 -0.48 -13.48
CA LEU A 495 -8.49 -1.16 -12.18
C LEU A 495 -7.34 -0.55 -11.39
N TYR A 496 -7.59 -0.17 -10.14
CA TYR A 496 -6.61 0.26 -9.15
C TYR A 496 -6.58 -0.74 -7.99
N SER A 497 -5.51 -1.52 -7.88
CA SER A 497 -5.31 -2.47 -6.78
C SER A 497 -4.39 -1.89 -5.70
N GLY A 498 -4.98 -1.57 -4.55
CA GLY A 498 -4.31 -0.83 -3.48
C GLY A 498 -4.72 -1.28 -2.08
N HIS A 499 -4.91 -0.28 -1.21
CA HIS A 499 -5.01 -0.46 0.23
C HIS A 499 -6.30 0.15 0.80
N ASP A 500 -6.54 -0.07 2.08
CA ASP A 500 -7.56 0.66 2.87
C ASP A 500 -7.37 2.18 2.72
N LYS A 501 -6.14 2.68 2.86
CA LYS A 501 -5.82 4.11 2.69
C LYS A 501 -6.16 4.65 1.31
N THR A 502 -6.03 3.85 0.26
CA THR A 502 -6.45 4.25 -1.10
C THR A 502 -7.94 4.58 -1.13
N LEU A 503 -8.77 3.70 -0.57
CA LEU A 503 -10.23 3.88 -0.52
C LEU A 503 -10.63 4.99 0.45
N GLU A 504 -9.95 5.13 1.59
CA GLU A 504 -10.17 6.24 2.52
C GLU A 504 -9.90 7.61 1.86
N TYR A 505 -8.81 7.73 1.10
CA TYR A 505 -8.46 8.95 0.38
C TYR A 505 -9.48 9.28 -0.71
N LEU A 506 -9.89 8.30 -1.51
CA LEU A 506 -10.95 8.48 -2.50
C LEU A 506 -12.28 8.90 -1.86
N ALA A 507 -12.69 8.24 -0.78
CA ALA A 507 -13.89 8.59 -0.04
C ALA A 507 -13.82 10.01 0.56
N THR A 508 -12.63 10.45 1.01
CA THR A 508 -12.39 11.82 1.47
C THR A 508 -12.56 12.82 0.33
N ALA A 509 -11.97 12.56 -0.83
CA ALA A 509 -12.04 13.43 -2.01
C ALA A 509 -13.47 13.61 -2.53
N LEU A 510 -14.28 12.55 -2.47
CA LEU A 510 -15.68 12.58 -2.87
C LEU A 510 -16.61 13.11 -1.76
N GLY A 511 -16.09 13.43 -0.57
CA GLY A 511 -16.88 13.94 0.55
C GLY A 511 -17.84 12.92 1.17
N ILE A 512 -17.73 11.64 0.83
CA ILE A 512 -18.57 10.54 1.35
C ILE A 512 -17.92 9.87 2.56
N PHE A 513 -17.25 10.65 3.39
CA PHE A 513 -16.57 10.15 4.57
C PHE A 513 -17.60 9.81 5.65
N SER A 514 -17.83 8.50 5.88
CA SER A 514 -18.75 7.97 6.89
C SER A 514 -18.10 6.83 7.64
N ASP A 515 -18.59 6.51 8.85
CA ASP A 515 -18.06 5.47 9.75
C ASP A 515 -17.79 4.12 9.06
N LYS A 516 -18.56 3.77 8.01
CA LYS A 516 -18.41 2.51 7.26
C LYS A 516 -17.36 2.56 6.16
N LEU A 517 -16.96 3.74 5.72
CA LEU A 517 -15.99 3.98 4.65
C LEU A 517 -14.61 4.39 5.19
N THR A 518 -14.55 4.84 6.44
CA THR A 518 -13.31 5.10 7.17
C THR A 518 -12.58 3.82 7.60
N MET A 519 -13.23 2.66 7.51
CA MET A 519 -12.60 1.36 7.77
C MET A 519 -12.95 0.33 6.68
N PRO A 520 -12.35 0.42 5.48
CA PRO A 520 -12.60 -0.53 4.41
C PRO A 520 -12.16 -1.96 4.81
N HIS A 521 -13.02 -2.95 4.62
CA HIS A 521 -12.73 -4.35 4.94
C HIS A 521 -11.89 -5.01 3.85
N TYR A 522 -11.31 -6.19 4.11
CA TYR A 522 -10.54 -6.90 3.09
C TYR A 522 -11.36 -7.11 1.82
N ALA A 523 -10.72 -7.05 0.64
CA ALA A 523 -11.38 -7.16 -0.65
C ALA A 523 -12.56 -6.18 -0.87
N SER A 524 -12.57 -5.04 -0.17
CA SER A 524 -13.54 -3.98 -0.47
C SER A 524 -13.33 -3.45 -1.88
N ARG A 525 -14.43 -3.21 -2.59
CA ARG A 525 -14.47 -2.65 -3.94
C ARG A 525 -15.23 -1.33 -3.96
N PHE A 526 -14.69 -0.39 -4.70
CA PHE A 526 -15.28 0.91 -5.00
C PHE A 526 -15.35 1.01 -6.53
N VAL A 527 -16.54 1.18 -7.08
CA VAL A 527 -16.77 1.23 -8.53
C VAL A 527 -17.40 2.56 -8.89
N ILE A 528 -16.79 3.25 -9.84
CA ILE A 528 -17.37 4.42 -10.48
C ILE A 528 -17.83 3.98 -11.87
N GLU A 529 -19.13 4.03 -12.10
CA GLU A 529 -19.73 3.73 -13.41
C GLU A 529 -19.96 5.04 -14.16
N VAL A 530 -19.64 5.04 -15.45
CA VAL A 530 -19.83 6.19 -16.35
C VAL A 530 -20.89 5.83 -17.39
N TYR A 531 -21.97 6.59 -17.42
CA TYR A 531 -23.14 6.37 -18.28
C TYR A 531 -23.30 7.50 -19.29
N ARG A 532 -23.81 7.13 -20.47
CA ARG A 532 -24.33 8.03 -21.48
C ARG A 532 -25.83 7.81 -21.61
N ILE A 533 -26.61 8.88 -21.59
CA ILE A 533 -28.01 8.85 -22.02
C ILE A 533 -28.02 8.72 -23.54
N ASN A 534 -28.72 7.72 -24.06
CA ASN A 534 -29.05 7.62 -25.46
C ASN A 534 -30.25 8.54 -25.70
N PRO A 535 -30.06 9.73 -26.32
CA PRO A 535 -31.17 10.65 -26.52
C PRO A 535 -32.17 10.03 -27.51
N LYS A 536 -33.46 10.33 -27.33
CA LYS A 536 -34.48 9.96 -28.32
C LYS A 536 -34.42 10.85 -29.58
N ASN A 537 -33.77 12.02 -29.52
CA ASN A 537 -33.60 12.99 -30.61
C ASN A 537 -32.12 13.43 -30.72
N GLU A 538 -31.60 13.54 -31.94
CA GLU A 538 -30.17 13.62 -32.33
C GLU A 538 -29.41 14.93 -32.00
N ASN A 539 -29.76 15.66 -30.94
CA ASN A 539 -28.99 16.84 -30.54
C ASN A 539 -28.00 16.49 -29.42
N HIS A 540 -26.76 16.19 -29.81
CA HIS A 540 -25.67 15.90 -28.90
C HIS A 540 -25.24 17.13 -28.10
N VAL A 541 -25.50 17.13 -26.79
CA VAL A 541 -24.97 18.13 -25.85
C VAL A 541 -24.24 17.38 -24.73
N ALA A 542 -23.17 17.96 -24.18
CA ALA A 542 -22.38 17.39 -23.09
C ALA A 542 -23.20 16.96 -21.86
N SER A 543 -24.43 17.50 -21.71
CA SER A 543 -25.43 17.16 -20.68
C SER A 543 -25.94 15.71 -20.65
N ASP A 544 -25.43 14.85 -21.53
CA ASP A 544 -25.86 13.45 -21.66
C ASP A 544 -25.05 12.47 -20.83
N PHE A 545 -23.98 12.90 -20.14
CA PHE A 545 -23.09 12.00 -19.41
C PHE A 545 -23.19 12.14 -17.89
N TYR A 546 -23.32 10.98 -17.24
CA TYR A 546 -23.52 10.89 -15.81
C TYR A 546 -22.60 9.82 -15.22
N PHE A 547 -22.34 9.92 -13.92
CA PHE A 547 -21.63 8.88 -13.19
C PHE A 547 -22.39 8.44 -11.94
N ARG A 548 -22.11 7.22 -11.51
CA ARG A 548 -22.61 6.61 -10.29
C ARG A 548 -21.45 6.05 -9.49
N VAL A 549 -21.54 6.09 -8.17
CA VAL A 549 -20.55 5.54 -7.25
C VAL A 549 -21.16 4.40 -6.44
N VAL A 550 -20.64 3.19 -6.64
CA VAL A 550 -21.08 1.96 -5.97
C VAL A 550 -19.95 1.41 -5.10
N ILE A 551 -20.22 1.17 -3.82
CA ILE A 551 -19.21 0.67 -2.87
C ILE A 551 -19.74 -0.60 -2.21
N ASN A 552 -19.03 -1.71 -2.40
CA ASN A 552 -19.42 -3.03 -1.89
C ASN A 552 -20.91 -3.33 -2.13
N GLY A 553 -21.39 -3.15 -3.36
CA GLY A 553 -22.79 -3.36 -3.69
C GLY A 553 -23.66 -2.11 -3.67
N LYS A 554 -23.37 -1.14 -2.80
CA LYS A 554 -24.34 -0.09 -2.44
C LYS A 554 -24.10 1.19 -3.20
N ASP A 555 -25.17 1.83 -3.67
CA ASP A 555 -25.10 3.15 -4.31
C ASP A 555 -24.85 4.25 -3.26
N PHE A 556 -23.77 5.01 -3.43
CA PHE A 556 -23.35 6.14 -2.61
C PHE A 556 -23.48 7.48 -3.33
N THR A 557 -23.99 7.52 -4.56
CA THR A 557 -24.03 8.72 -5.42
C THR A 557 -24.77 9.89 -4.75
N GLN A 558 -25.92 9.63 -4.14
CA GLN A 558 -26.71 10.65 -3.43
C GLN A 558 -26.03 11.17 -2.15
N LYS A 559 -25.03 10.46 -1.63
CA LYS A 559 -24.28 10.88 -0.45
C LYS A 559 -23.15 11.84 -0.79
N ILE A 560 -22.75 11.93 -2.07
CA ILE A 560 -21.69 12.83 -2.54
C ILE A 560 -22.20 14.29 -2.43
N PRO A 561 -21.56 15.15 -1.61
CA PRO A 561 -22.09 16.48 -1.32
C PRO A 561 -22.27 17.35 -2.57
N PHE A 562 -21.27 17.37 -3.46
CA PHE A 562 -21.34 18.18 -4.67
C PHE A 562 -22.38 17.69 -5.68
N CYS A 563 -22.77 16.41 -5.63
CA CYS A 563 -23.87 15.89 -6.44
C CYS A 563 -25.25 16.29 -5.91
N ARG A 564 -25.40 16.58 -4.61
CA ARG A 564 -26.70 16.94 -4.02
C ARG A 564 -27.27 18.24 -4.55
N ASN A 565 -26.39 19.16 -4.91
CA ASN A 565 -26.75 20.48 -5.45
C ASN A 565 -26.86 20.47 -6.99
N ALA A 566 -26.70 19.30 -7.61
CA ALA A 566 -26.79 19.14 -9.06
C ALA A 566 -28.16 18.55 -9.46
N ASN A 567 -28.56 18.78 -10.71
CA ASN A 567 -29.74 18.15 -11.29
C ASN A 567 -29.47 16.66 -11.52
N PHE A 568 -29.83 15.82 -10.56
CA PHE A 568 -29.72 14.36 -10.71
C PHE A 568 -30.60 13.87 -11.87
N TYR A 569 -30.05 12.97 -12.69
CA TYR A 569 -30.88 12.15 -13.56
C TYR A 569 -31.45 10.99 -12.76
N SER A 570 -32.77 10.94 -12.64
CA SER A 570 -33.47 9.86 -11.93
C SER A 570 -33.89 8.79 -12.92
N ILE A 571 -33.54 7.54 -12.63
CA ILE A 571 -33.93 6.39 -13.43
C ILE A 571 -34.54 5.32 -12.56
N SER A 572 -35.73 4.85 -12.93
CA SER A 572 -36.36 3.68 -12.34
C SER A 572 -35.90 2.42 -13.08
N TYR A 573 -35.43 1.41 -12.36
CA TYR A 573 -35.09 0.10 -12.92
C TYR A 573 -35.82 -1.01 -12.16
N ILE A 574 -36.06 -2.12 -12.84
CA ILE A 574 -36.71 -3.30 -12.24
C ILE A 574 -35.62 -4.17 -11.64
N GLU A 575 -35.68 -4.37 -10.33
CA GLU A 575 -34.83 -5.37 -9.69
C GLU A 575 -35.47 -6.75 -9.86
N ARG A 576 -34.86 -7.59 -10.71
CA ARG A 576 -35.23 -9.00 -10.87
C ARG A 576 -34.83 -9.81 -9.63
N ASN A 577 -35.59 -9.67 -8.55
CA ASN A 577 -35.69 -10.63 -7.45
C ASN A 577 -37.10 -11.25 -7.50
N GLU A 578 -37.36 -12.32 -6.73
CA GLU A 578 -38.63 -13.08 -6.72
C GLU A 578 -39.92 -12.23 -6.56
N MET A 579 -39.80 -10.97 -6.15
CA MET A 579 -40.84 -9.95 -6.30
C MET A 579 -40.29 -8.78 -7.12
N GLU A 580 -40.86 -8.52 -8.30
CA GLU A 580 -40.50 -7.39 -9.17
C GLU A 580 -40.74 -6.05 -8.44
N LYS A 581 -39.70 -5.52 -7.78
CA LYS A 581 -39.74 -4.20 -7.13
C LYS A 581 -39.08 -3.17 -8.03
N ARG A 582 -39.82 -2.10 -8.35
CA ARG A 582 -39.26 -0.90 -8.96
C ARG A 582 -38.37 -0.19 -7.93
N LYS A 583 -37.14 0.11 -8.33
CA LYS A 583 -36.20 0.92 -7.54
C LYS A 583 -35.73 2.12 -8.36
N ASP A 584 -35.57 3.24 -7.68
CA ASP A 584 -35.04 4.46 -8.29
C ASP A 584 -33.55 4.62 -7.99
N SER A 585 -32.77 4.93 -9.02
CA SER A 585 -31.37 5.30 -8.94
C SER A 585 -31.20 6.75 -9.39
N LYS A 586 -30.27 7.48 -8.76
CA LYS A 586 -29.92 8.85 -9.15
C LYS A 586 -28.50 8.90 -9.66
N LEU A 587 -28.30 9.47 -10.84
CA LEU A 587 -26.99 9.65 -11.47
C LEU A 587 -26.53 11.10 -11.37
N CYS A 588 -25.24 11.30 -11.12
CA CYS A 588 -24.63 12.61 -10.97
C CYS A 588 -24.04 13.08 -12.30
N PRO A 589 -24.33 14.31 -12.78
CA PRO A 589 -23.73 14.84 -14.00
C PRO A 589 -22.20 14.91 -13.89
N ILE A 590 -21.48 14.56 -14.95
CA ILE A 590 -20.01 14.52 -14.93
C ILE A 590 -19.39 15.92 -14.79
N GLU A 591 -20.06 16.96 -15.27
CA GLU A 591 -19.64 18.36 -15.09
C GLU A 591 -19.46 18.70 -13.60
N THR A 592 -20.24 18.06 -12.73
CA THR A 592 -20.21 18.31 -11.29
C THR A 592 -18.88 17.92 -10.67
N ILE A 593 -18.32 16.75 -11.03
CA ILE A 593 -17.02 16.31 -10.50
C ILE A 593 -15.86 17.10 -11.12
N ILE A 594 -16.01 17.54 -12.38
CA ILE A 594 -15.05 18.43 -13.04
C ILE A 594 -15.01 19.78 -12.32
N ARG A 595 -16.17 20.42 -12.13
CA ARG A 595 -16.31 21.68 -11.37
C ARG A 595 -15.77 21.55 -9.96
N GLN A 596 -16.10 20.44 -9.28
CA GLN A 596 -15.58 20.17 -7.95
C GLN A 596 -14.04 20.11 -7.93
N LEU A 597 -13.40 19.50 -8.93
CA LEU A 597 -11.94 19.37 -8.99
C LEU A 597 -11.25 20.72 -9.26
N HIS A 598 -11.85 21.56 -10.12
CA HIS A 598 -11.25 22.81 -10.57
C HIS A 598 -11.55 24.00 -9.67
N ASP A 599 -12.79 24.14 -9.20
CA ASP A 599 -13.24 25.37 -8.54
C ASP A 599 -13.29 25.21 -7.02
N ASP A 600 -13.83 24.08 -6.55
CA ASP A 600 -14.22 23.90 -5.14
C ASP A 600 -13.21 23.06 -4.32
N TYR A 601 -12.33 22.28 -4.96
CA TYR A 601 -11.51 21.26 -4.28
C TYR A 601 -10.57 21.86 -3.22
N PHE A 602 -10.03 23.04 -3.52
CA PHE A 602 -9.02 23.71 -2.70
C PHE A 602 -9.60 24.73 -1.72
N GLY A 603 -10.92 24.92 -1.71
CA GLY A 603 -11.62 25.80 -0.76
C GLY A 603 -11.23 25.60 0.71
N PRO A 604 -11.09 24.36 1.23
CA PRO A 604 -10.65 24.12 2.61
C PRO A 604 -9.26 24.65 2.98
N PHE A 605 -8.45 25.03 1.99
CA PHE A 605 -7.09 25.55 2.14
C PHE A 605 -6.99 27.05 1.83
N ASN A 606 -8.10 27.71 1.47
CA ASN A 606 -8.11 29.07 0.93
C ASN A 606 -7.12 29.22 -0.25
N ALA A 607 -7.08 28.21 -1.12
CA ALA A 607 -6.21 28.15 -2.29
C ALA A 607 -7.04 27.84 -3.54
N THR A 608 -6.50 28.14 -4.72
CA THR A 608 -7.15 27.90 -6.02
C THR A 608 -6.56 26.70 -6.76
N ASN A 609 -5.39 26.21 -6.33
CA ASN A 609 -4.69 25.12 -7.00
C ASN A 609 -3.85 24.30 -6.00
N PHE A 610 -3.40 23.12 -6.45
CA PHE A 610 -2.64 22.19 -5.63
C PHE A 610 -1.33 22.77 -5.10
N LYS A 611 -0.62 23.55 -5.93
CA LYS A 611 0.68 24.11 -5.55
C LYS A 611 0.52 25.08 -4.39
N ASP A 612 -0.46 25.98 -4.45
CA ASP A 612 -0.74 26.96 -3.40
C ASP A 612 -1.36 26.31 -2.15
N ALA A 613 -2.13 25.23 -2.30
CA ALA A 613 -2.59 24.45 -1.16
C ALA A 613 -1.44 23.72 -0.44
N CYS A 614 -0.34 23.46 -1.15
CA CYS A 614 0.85 22.78 -0.63
C CYS A 614 1.94 23.72 -0.11
N THR A 615 1.86 25.02 -0.37
CA THR A 615 2.77 26.00 0.22
C THR A 615 2.38 26.22 1.68
N ASN A 616 3.36 26.02 2.59
CA ASN A 616 3.21 26.41 3.99
C ASN A 616 3.21 27.93 4.08
N HIS A 617 2.09 28.59 3.76
CA HIS A 617 1.93 29.99 4.13
C HIS A 617 1.93 30.06 5.65
N LYS A 618 3.05 30.53 6.21
CA LYS A 618 3.05 31.20 7.49
C LYS A 618 2.22 32.47 7.27
N TYR A 619 0.91 32.39 7.45
CA TYR A 619 0.19 33.59 7.83
C TYR A 619 0.76 33.97 9.19
N GLY A 620 1.50 35.09 9.17
CA GLY A 620 2.22 35.66 10.30
C GLY A 620 1.28 36.12 11.40
#